data_AF-A0A951VVR5-F1
#
_entry.id   AF-A0A951VVR5-F1
#
_cell.length_a   1.000
_cell.length_b   1.000
_cell.length_c   1.000
_cell.angle_alpha   90.00
_cell.angle_beta   90.00
_cell.angle_gamma   90.00
#
_symmetry.space_group_name_H-M   'P 1'
#
loop_
_entity.id
_entity.type
_entity.pdbx_description
1 polymer ?
#
loop_
_entity_poly.entity_id
_entity_poly.type
_entity_poly.pdbx_seq_one_letter_code
_entity_poly.pdbx_strand_id
1 'polypeptide(L)'
;MYHRDYTIRMLQQLIQFLAHLAGLVERDDPRIIAIELEAAFHRFLGMPRHLILQMDFHSLIQIFSVTGNLDADRTLVAGLLIKEESKQAIRIGSNAEATVLLKRANQLIDAAKLNGVSKELQSLLTDDT
;
A
#
# COMPACT_ATOMS: atom_id res chain seq x y z
N MET A 1 4.98 -4.09 24.15
CA MET A 1 5.07 -5.49 23.64
C MET A 1 3.97 -5.80 22.62
N TYR A 2 2.70 -5.44 22.88
CA TYR A 2 1.56 -5.68 21.96
C TYR A 2 1.60 -4.94 20.60
N HIS A 3 2.12 -3.71 20.56
CA HIS A 3 2.15 -2.93 19.31
C HIS A 3 3.07 -3.55 18.24
N ARG A 4 4.21 -4.10 18.66
CA ARG A 4 5.18 -4.74 17.75
C ARG A 4 4.63 -6.02 17.13
N ASP A 5 3.92 -6.84 17.91
CA ASP A 5 3.29 -8.07 17.42
C ASP A 5 2.15 -7.77 16.43
N TYR A 6 1.38 -6.70 16.68
CA TYR A 6 0.33 -6.23 15.77
C TYR A 6 0.90 -5.78 14.42
N THR A 7 1.96 -4.96 14.43
CA THR A 7 2.64 -4.52 13.19
C THR A 7 3.15 -5.71 12.38
N ILE A 8 3.84 -6.65 13.02
CA ILE A 8 4.36 -7.85 12.34
C ILE A 8 3.22 -8.67 11.73
N ARG A 9 2.10 -8.82 12.45
CA ARG A 9 0.94 -9.55 11.94
C ARG A 9 0.28 -8.86 10.76
N MET A 10 0.14 -7.54 10.80
CA MET A 10 -0.38 -6.77 9.65
C MET A 10 0.52 -6.93 8.42
N LEU A 11 1.84 -6.95 8.61
CA LEU A 11 2.79 -7.13 7.53
C LEU A 11 2.75 -8.53 6.94
N GLN A 12 2.67 -9.57 7.77
CA GLN A 12 2.49 -10.94 7.30
C GLN A 12 1.21 -11.07 6.48
N GLN A 13 0.10 -10.47 6.94
CA GLN A 13 -1.15 -10.43 6.20
C GLN A 13 -1.03 -9.67 4.88
N LEU A 14 -0.25 -8.58 4.85
CA LEU A 14 0.01 -7.82 3.63
C LEU A 14 0.82 -8.63 2.63
N ILE A 15 1.87 -9.32 3.06
CA ILE A 15 2.68 -10.19 2.19
C ILE A 15 1.84 -11.33 1.62
N GLN A 16 1.03 -11.99 2.47
CA GLN A 16 0.10 -13.02 2.03
C GLN A 16 -0.91 -12.48 1.02
N PHE A 17 -1.41 -11.27 1.25
CA PHE A 17 -2.30 -10.59 0.30
C PHE A 17 -1.59 -10.31 -1.03
N LEU A 18 -0.37 -9.77 -1.02
CA LEU A 18 0.38 -9.49 -2.26
C LEU A 18 0.69 -10.76 -3.03
N ALA A 19 1.05 -11.85 -2.36
CA ALA A 19 1.26 -13.15 -2.97
C ALA A 19 -0.04 -13.72 -3.57
N HIS A 20 -1.17 -13.58 -2.86
CA HIS A 20 -2.49 -13.94 -3.36
C HIS A 20 -2.85 -13.12 -4.61
N LEU A 21 -2.61 -11.81 -4.58
CA LEU A 21 -2.86 -10.91 -5.69
C LEU A 21 -2.01 -11.29 -6.91
N ALA A 22 -0.74 -11.65 -6.72
CA ALA A 22 0.12 -12.14 -7.79
C ALA A 22 -0.45 -13.39 -8.47
N GLY A 23 -0.96 -14.35 -7.70
CA GLY A 23 -1.65 -15.53 -8.26
C GLY A 23 -2.96 -15.20 -8.98
N LEU A 24 -3.66 -14.14 -8.58
CA LEU A 24 -4.85 -13.66 -9.31
C LEU A 24 -4.49 -12.96 -10.61
N VAL A 25 -3.35 -12.26 -10.66
CA VAL A 25 -2.83 -11.64 -11.88
C VAL A 25 -2.54 -12.68 -12.96
N GLU A 26 -2.09 -13.88 -12.60
CA GLU A 26 -1.90 -14.98 -13.57
C GLU A 26 -3.21 -15.46 -14.21
N ARG A 27 -4.34 -15.26 -13.52
CA ARG A 27 -5.68 -15.63 -14.02
C ARG A 27 -6.34 -14.53 -14.85
N ASP A 28 -5.71 -13.35 -14.92
CA ASP A 28 -6.11 -12.18 -15.69
C ASP A 28 -7.61 -11.82 -15.56
N ASP A 29 -8.12 -11.79 -14.32
CA ASP A 29 -9.45 -11.26 -14.02
C ASP A 29 -9.34 -9.90 -13.29
N PRO A 30 -9.42 -8.78 -14.04
CA PRO A 30 -9.34 -7.44 -13.47
C PRO A 30 -10.42 -7.13 -12.43
N ARG A 31 -11.59 -7.78 -12.49
CA ARG A 31 -12.69 -7.49 -11.57
C ARG A 31 -12.41 -8.07 -10.20
N ILE A 32 -11.91 -9.30 -10.16
CA ILE A 32 -11.52 -9.94 -8.89
C ILE A 32 -10.37 -9.16 -8.25
N ILE A 33 -9.37 -8.75 -9.03
CA ILE A 33 -8.26 -7.93 -8.53
C ILE A 33 -8.79 -6.62 -7.92
N ALA A 34 -9.74 -5.94 -8.57
CA ALA A 34 -10.31 -4.70 -8.04
C ALA A 34 -11.09 -4.91 -6.73
N ILE A 35 -11.85 -6.01 -6.61
CA ILE A 35 -12.58 -6.36 -5.37
C ILE A 35 -11.61 -6.63 -4.22
N GLU A 36 -10.55 -7.39 -4.49
CA GLU A 36 -9.52 -7.71 -3.50
C GLU A 36 -8.75 -6.46 -3.06
N LEU A 37 -8.44 -5.56 -3.99
CA LEU A 37 -7.84 -4.26 -3.66
C LEU A 37 -8.77 -3.44 -2.77
N GLU A 38 -10.06 -3.30 -3.11
CA GLU A 38 -11.04 -2.59 -2.27
C GLU A 38 -11.06 -3.13 -0.83
N ALA A 39 -11.10 -4.46 -0.69
CA ALA A 39 -11.06 -5.11 0.62
C ALA A 39 -9.75 -4.84 1.38
N ALA A 40 -8.61 -4.77 0.68
CA ALA A 40 -7.31 -4.49 1.27
C ALA A 40 -7.20 -3.05 1.80
N PHE A 41 -7.71 -2.06 1.08
CA PHE A 41 -7.76 -0.66 1.57
C PHE A 41 -8.52 -0.57 2.90
N HIS A 42 -9.68 -1.23 2.99
CA HIS A 42 -10.45 -1.24 4.23
C HIS A 42 -9.73 -2.00 5.34
N ARG A 43 -9.19 -3.18 5.04
CA ARG A 43 -8.51 -4.05 6.03
C ARG A 43 -7.26 -3.40 6.63
N PHE A 44 -6.41 -2.83 5.79
CA PHE A 44 -5.09 -2.35 6.23
C PHE A 44 -5.05 -0.87 6.56
N LEU A 45 -5.86 -0.05 5.88
CA LEU A 45 -5.88 1.40 6.09
C LEU A 45 -7.14 1.86 6.83
N GLY A 46 -8.12 0.99 7.07
CA GLY A 46 -9.38 1.36 7.74
C GLY A 46 -10.22 2.36 6.94
N MET A 47 -9.94 2.54 5.64
CA MET A 47 -10.55 3.58 4.81
C MET A 47 -11.00 3.01 3.46
N PRO A 48 -12.10 3.51 2.88
CA PRO A 48 -12.52 3.12 1.54
C PRO A 48 -11.47 3.45 0.47
N ARG A 49 -11.31 2.60 -0.54
CA ARG A 49 -10.31 2.79 -1.62
C ARG A 49 -10.50 4.13 -2.32
N HIS A 50 -11.73 4.46 -2.72
CA HIS A 50 -12.01 5.68 -3.49
C HIS A 50 -11.52 6.96 -2.78
N LEU A 51 -11.64 7.00 -1.44
CA LEU A 51 -11.22 8.15 -0.64
C LEU A 51 -9.69 8.29 -0.66
N ILE A 52 -8.96 7.19 -0.51
CA ILE A 52 -7.49 7.18 -0.55
C ILE A 52 -6.97 7.57 -1.95
N LEU A 53 -7.59 7.06 -3.00
CA LEU A 53 -7.16 7.33 -4.37
C LEU A 53 -7.43 8.77 -4.82
N GLN A 54 -8.42 9.45 -4.22
CA GLN A 54 -8.72 10.86 -4.50
C GLN A 54 -7.83 11.83 -3.71
N MET A 55 -7.24 11.41 -2.59
CA MET A 55 -6.41 12.26 -1.76
C MET A 55 -5.02 12.51 -2.35
N ASP A 56 -4.57 13.75 -2.30
CA ASP A 56 -3.21 14.09 -2.68
C ASP A 56 -2.19 13.58 -1.65
N PHE A 57 -0.91 13.65 -2.02
CA PHE A 57 0.18 13.18 -1.17
C PHE A 57 0.18 13.85 0.23
N HIS A 58 -0.04 15.16 0.29
CA HIS A 58 0.00 15.89 1.56
C HIS A 58 -1.16 15.48 2.49
N SER A 59 -2.37 15.32 1.95
CA SER A 59 -3.53 14.86 2.72
C SER A 59 -3.31 13.45 3.27
N LEU A 60 -2.73 12.55 2.47
CA LEU A 60 -2.40 11.19 2.92
C LEU A 60 -1.36 11.21 4.05
N ILE A 61 -0.30 12.01 3.93
CA ILE A 61 0.70 12.17 4.99
C ILE A 61 0.05 12.72 6.27
N GLN A 62 -0.85 13.69 6.17
CA GLN A 62 -1.56 14.24 7.34
C GLN A 62 -2.43 13.19 8.02
N ILE A 63 -3.17 12.38 7.26
CA ILE A 63 -4.03 11.32 7.81
C ILE A 63 -3.24 10.20 8.45
N PHE A 64 -2.08 9.86 7.89
CA PHE A 64 -1.19 8.85 8.47
C PHE A 64 -0.30 9.41 9.58
N SER A 65 -0.33 10.71 9.83
CA SER A 65 0.39 11.31 10.94
C SER A 65 -0.48 11.31 12.20
N VAL A 66 0.01 10.67 13.27
CA VAL A 66 -0.63 10.67 14.58
C VAL A 66 0.18 11.56 15.51
N THR A 67 -0.46 12.57 16.11
CA THR A 67 0.20 13.52 17.04
C THR A 67 1.44 14.21 16.46
N GLY A 68 1.46 14.43 15.13
CA GLY A 68 2.56 15.08 14.43
C GLY A 68 3.71 14.17 13.99
N ASN A 69 3.65 12.88 14.33
CA ASN A 69 4.61 11.88 13.86
C ASN A 69 3.96 11.00 12.78
N LEU A 70 4.68 10.80 11.66
CA LEU A 70 4.22 9.93 10.60
C LEU A 70 4.23 8.46 11.04
N ASP A 71 3.11 7.77 10.90
CA ASP A 71 3.06 6.31 10.98
C ASP A 71 3.72 5.73 9.73
N ALA A 72 5.02 5.47 9.82
CA ALA A 72 5.83 4.98 8.70
C ALA A 72 5.31 3.64 8.16
N ASP A 73 4.85 2.75 9.03
CA ASP A 73 4.37 1.43 8.62
C ASP A 73 3.06 1.57 7.83
N ARG A 74 2.07 2.30 8.35
CA ARG A 74 0.80 2.54 7.65
C ARG A 74 1.00 3.30 6.34
N THR A 75 1.93 4.25 6.32
CA THR A 75 2.30 4.99 5.11
C THR A 75 2.91 4.07 4.06
N LEU A 76 3.78 3.15 4.46
CA LEU A 76 4.34 2.15 3.56
C LEU A 76 3.25 1.24 2.98
N VAL A 77 2.34 0.75 3.82
CA VAL A 77 1.23 -0.10 3.36
C VAL A 77 0.37 0.65 2.33
N ALA A 78 0.05 1.92 2.58
CA ALA A 78 -0.68 2.74 1.63
C ALA A 78 0.07 2.88 0.31
N GLY A 79 1.38 3.13 0.36
CA GLY A 79 2.24 3.18 -0.82
C GLY A 79 2.21 1.89 -1.63
N LEU A 80 2.28 0.72 -0.97
CA LEU A 80 2.22 -0.59 -1.63
C LEU A 80 0.86 -0.86 -2.27
N LEU A 81 -0.24 -0.56 -1.58
CA LEU A 81 -1.58 -0.75 -2.15
C LEU A 81 -1.84 0.17 -3.35
N ILE A 82 -1.42 1.44 -3.27
CA ILE A 82 -1.53 2.39 -4.39
C ILE A 82 -0.62 1.94 -5.56
N LYS A 83 0.52 1.32 -5.28
CA LYS A 83 1.38 0.73 -6.32
C LYS A 83 0.65 -0.42 -7.04
N GLU A 84 0.01 -1.32 -6.32
CA GLU A 84 -0.81 -2.38 -6.95
C GLU A 84 -2.00 -1.81 -7.74
N GLU A 85 -2.63 -0.74 -7.23
CA GLU A 85 -3.67 -0.01 -7.96
C GLU A 85 -3.15 0.56 -9.28
N SER A 86 -1.94 1.12 -9.30
CA SER A 86 -1.33 1.62 -10.54
C SER A 86 -1.14 0.52 -11.57
N LYS A 87 -0.73 -0.69 -11.15
CA LYS A 87 -0.60 -1.85 -12.04
C LYS A 87 -1.97 -2.26 -12.56
N GLN A 88 -3.00 -2.23 -11.71
CA GLN A 88 -4.36 -2.52 -12.12
C GLN A 88 -4.90 -1.51 -13.14
N ALA A 89 -4.63 -0.22 -12.95
CA ALA A 89 -4.97 0.84 -13.90
C ALA A 89 -4.30 0.59 -15.28
N ILE A 90 -3.05 0.12 -15.32
CA ILE A 90 -2.38 -0.30 -16.57
C ILE A 90 -3.15 -1.43 -17.25
N ARG A 91 -3.55 -2.47 -16.49
CA ARG A 91 -4.27 -3.64 -17.03
C ARG A 91 -5.59 -3.28 -17.69
N ILE A 92 -6.31 -2.31 -17.14
CA ILE A 92 -7.58 -1.83 -17.71
C ILE A 92 -7.43 -0.72 -18.76
N GLY A 93 -6.19 -0.36 -19.13
CA GLY A 93 -5.89 0.63 -20.17
C GLY A 93 -5.81 2.10 -19.71
N SER A 94 -5.90 2.37 -18.42
CA SER A 94 -5.87 3.72 -17.83
C SER A 94 -4.44 4.20 -17.51
N ASN A 95 -3.58 4.34 -18.54
CA ASN A 95 -2.15 4.64 -18.36
C ASN A 95 -1.84 6.01 -17.68
N ALA A 96 -2.66 7.03 -17.96
CA ALA A 96 -2.49 8.35 -17.36
C ALA A 96 -2.72 8.31 -15.84
N GLU A 97 -3.79 7.62 -15.42
CA GLU A 97 -4.10 7.39 -14.02
C GLU A 97 -3.00 6.55 -13.34
N ALA A 98 -2.57 5.46 -14.00
CA ALA A 98 -1.50 4.62 -13.48
C ALA A 98 -0.22 5.41 -13.16
N THR A 99 0.16 6.35 -14.03
CA THR A 99 1.37 7.17 -13.82
C THR A 99 1.23 8.07 -12.60
N VAL A 100 0.06 8.68 -12.41
CA VAL A 100 -0.23 9.52 -11.24
C VAL A 100 -0.21 8.70 -9.95
N LEU A 101 -0.82 7.52 -9.97
CA LEU A 101 -0.85 6.61 -8.83
C LEU A 101 0.54 6.09 -8.49
N LEU A 102 1.32 5.65 -9.48
CA LEU A 102 2.68 5.14 -9.26
C LEU A 102 3.59 6.21 -8.67
N LYS A 103 3.52 7.46 -9.16
CA LYS A 103 4.25 8.58 -8.59
C LYS A 103 3.91 8.77 -7.11
N ARG A 104 2.62 8.78 -6.78
CA ARG A 104 2.14 8.95 -5.40
C ARG A 104 2.55 7.80 -4.49
N ALA A 105 2.46 6.57 -4.99
CA ALA A 105 2.92 5.38 -4.29
C ALA A 105 4.40 5.49 -3.91
N ASN A 106 5.25 5.87 -4.86
CA ASN A 106 6.69 6.05 -4.60
C ASN A 106 6.95 7.14 -3.56
N GLN A 107 6.26 8.28 -3.65
CA GLN A 107 6.38 9.37 -2.65
C GLN A 107 6.03 8.89 -1.23
N LEU A 108 4.99 8.07 -1.07
CA LEU A 108 4.60 7.51 0.23
C LEU A 108 5.63 6.49 0.73
N ILE A 109 6.12 5.61 -0.15
CA ILE A 109 7.15 4.62 0.20
C ILE A 109 8.44 5.34 0.65
N ASP A 110 8.85 6.39 -0.05
CA ASP A 110 10.04 7.17 0.31
C ASP A 110 9.84 7.93 1.63
N ALA A 111 8.67 8.54 1.84
CA ALA A 111 8.33 9.20 3.09
C ALA A 111 8.35 8.22 4.27
N ALA A 112 7.80 7.02 4.10
CA ALA A 112 7.86 5.97 5.10
C ALA A 112 9.31 5.61 5.44
N LYS A 113 10.15 5.32 4.42
CA LYS A 113 11.58 5.00 4.58
C LYS A 113 12.34 6.04 5.38
N LEU A 114 12.10 7.33 5.12
CA LEU A 114 12.77 8.44 5.79
C LEU A 114 12.34 8.60 7.27
N ASN A 115 11.15 8.15 7.64
CA ASN A 115 10.60 8.31 9.00
C ASN A 115 10.85 7.09 9.90
N GLY A 116 11.74 6.18 9.49
CA GLY A 116 12.18 5.07 10.32
C GLY A 116 11.19 3.91 10.31
N VAL A 117 10.99 3.33 9.13
CA VAL A 117 10.28 2.05 8.97
C VAL A 117 10.92 1.02 9.91
N SER A 118 10.09 0.21 10.57
CA SER A 118 10.54 -0.87 11.45
C SER A 118 11.62 -1.74 10.80
N LYS A 119 12.60 -2.23 11.58
CA LYS A 119 13.76 -2.99 11.05
C LYS A 119 13.32 -4.26 10.31
N GLU A 120 12.21 -4.84 10.74
CA GLU A 120 11.57 -6.02 10.17
C GLU A 120 11.09 -5.76 8.72
N LEU A 121 10.59 -4.56 8.44
CA LEU A 121 10.20 -4.12 7.11
C LEU A 121 11.40 -3.79 6.23
N GLN A 122 12.47 -3.24 6.80
CA GLN A 122 13.69 -2.99 6.07
C GLN A 122 14.29 -4.29 5.52
N SER A 123 14.32 -5.37 6.33
CA SER A 123 14.79 -6.69 5.87
C SER A 123 13.95 -7.29 4.75
N LEU A 124 12.63 -7.08 4.77
CA LEU A 124 11.72 -7.61 3.74
C LEU A 124 11.81 -6.84 2.40
N LEU A 125 12.22 -5.58 2.43
CA LEU A 125 12.41 -4.75 1.23
C LEU A 125 13.77 -4.96 0.56
N THR A 126 14.74 -5.59 1.25
CA THR A 126 16.08 -5.89 0.73
C THR A 126 16.24 -7.26 0.10
N ASP A 127 15.32 -8.21 0.34
CA ASP A 127 15.42 -9.59 -0.18
C ASP A 127 14.92 -9.76 -1.63
N ASP A 128 14.60 -8.66 -2.33
CA ASP A 128 14.19 -8.64 -3.75
C ASP A 128 15.34 -8.28 -4.73
N THR A 129 16.61 -8.46 -4.35
CA THR A 129 17.78 -8.35 -5.25
C THR A 129 18.45 -9.68 -5.54
#